data_AF-A0A9D5DGV3-F1
#
_entry.id   AF-A0A9D5DGV3-F1
#
_cell.length_a   1.000
_cell.length_b   1.000
_cell.length_c   1.000
_cell.angle_alpha   90.00
_cell.angle_beta   90.00
_cell.angle_gamma   90.00
#
_symmetry.space_group_name_H-M   'P 1'
#
loop_
_entity.id
_entity.type
_entity.pdbx_description
1 polymer ?
#
loop_
_entity_poly.entity_id
_entity_poly.type
_entity_poly.pdbx_seq_one_letter_code
_entity_poly.pdbx_strand_id
1 'polypeptide(L)'
;MADIRRFYRGGEFVIVATLVILLVVTNISLFKTSYFLHTLICSLSSLLTYLACSGLIPTFAGKLLENGLYGLDINKLSDDLGKESSSDSVPESKKADYIEKKGELDKRIPESLGIVPASMFMITAICSQILFSNDPVKLLEYNSGLFSISMMAFLGFVDDVLNLKWRYKMVLPVFAALPTLVSYSGGTQIVVPLFSFGGDYSGRILTDLGYFYYLYMLCLTVFCTNSINIYAGVNGLEVGQSIIISVSIIIYNIIEMLTILPNWQFSFKSNHHFFSILLLLPFTASSLSLFHFNRYPSLVFVGDTYTYFAGACFAIVSILGHFSKTLLLFFLPQILNFVFSIPQLFGLVHCPRHRIPRINQKTGKLESSRNFTLLNLVLEITGPLTEKQLVYCLLTIQIFSSIFGFFVRYSPLFRVFFE
;
A
#
# COMPACT_ATOMS: atom_id res chain seq x y z
N MET A 1 29.53 -2.91 12.13
CA MET A 1 28.20 -3.09 12.73
C MET A 1 27.71 -1.74 13.21
N ALA A 2 27.09 -0.96 12.31
CA ALA A 2 26.35 0.23 12.69
C ALA A 2 25.31 -0.14 13.76
N ASP A 3 25.08 0.76 14.71
CA ASP A 3 24.40 0.51 15.99
C ASP A 3 22.96 -0.04 15.82
N ILE A 4 22.82 -1.37 15.72
CA ILE A 4 21.53 -2.08 15.60
C ILE A 4 20.58 -1.68 16.75
N ARG A 5 21.12 -1.25 17.90
CA ARG A 5 20.34 -0.73 19.04
C ARG A 5 19.46 0.46 18.69
N ARG A 6 19.81 1.25 17.65
CA ARG A 6 18.97 2.36 17.16
C ARG A 6 17.62 1.89 16.58
N PHE A 7 17.50 0.62 16.21
CA PHE A 7 16.26 0.04 15.68
C PHE A 7 15.40 -0.67 16.73
N TYR A 8 15.80 -0.66 18.01
CA TYR A 8 15.00 -1.24 19.08
C TYR A 8 13.83 -0.33 19.45
N ARG A 9 12.59 -0.87 19.42
CA ARG A 9 11.39 -0.07 19.63
C ARG A 9 10.31 -0.83 20.39
N GLY A 10 9.74 -0.20 21.42
CA GLY A 10 8.62 -0.75 22.18
C GLY A 10 7.32 -0.86 21.36
N GLY A 11 6.36 -1.66 21.83
CA GLY A 11 5.06 -1.82 21.17
C GLY A 11 5.04 -2.83 20.02
N GLU A 12 5.98 -3.77 20.01
CA GLU A 12 5.93 -5.00 19.19
C GLU A 12 4.66 -5.82 19.49
N PHE A 13 4.27 -5.90 20.76
CA PHE A 13 3.14 -6.71 21.21
C PHE A 13 1.83 -6.41 20.45
N VAL A 14 1.48 -5.14 20.24
CA VAL A 14 0.22 -4.77 19.55
C VAL A 14 0.25 -5.19 18.08
N ILE A 15 1.40 -5.04 17.40
CA ILE A 15 1.56 -5.40 15.99
C ILE A 15 1.52 -6.92 15.82
N VAL A 16 2.25 -7.64 16.69
CA VAL A 16 2.24 -9.11 16.72
C VAL A 16 0.83 -9.63 17.04
N ALA A 17 0.15 -9.05 18.03
CA ALA A 17 -1.23 -9.42 18.38
C ALA A 17 -2.18 -9.19 17.20
N THR A 18 -2.05 -8.08 16.48
CA THR A 18 -2.85 -7.79 15.28
C THR A 18 -2.66 -8.86 14.21
N LEU A 19 -1.40 -9.25 13.94
CA LEU A 19 -1.10 -10.34 13.00
C LEU A 19 -1.71 -11.66 13.47
N VAL A 20 -1.46 -12.05 14.72
CA VAL A 20 -1.95 -13.32 15.27
C VAL A 20 -3.48 -13.38 15.21
N ILE A 21 -4.17 -12.30 15.57
CA ILE A 21 -5.64 -12.21 15.47
C ILE A 21 -6.08 -12.42 14.03
N LEU A 22 -5.46 -11.73 13.05
CA LEU A 22 -5.80 -11.89 11.63
C LEU A 22 -5.62 -13.34 11.17
N LEU A 23 -4.49 -13.97 11.50
CA LEU A 23 -4.19 -15.36 11.14
C LEU A 23 -5.21 -16.32 11.78
N VAL A 24 -5.48 -16.17 13.08
CA VAL A 24 -6.42 -17.02 13.81
C VAL A 24 -7.83 -16.87 13.26
N VAL A 25 -8.32 -15.65 13.07
CA VAL A 25 -9.64 -15.38 12.51
C VAL A 25 -9.76 -16.00 11.11
N THR A 26 -8.77 -15.82 10.25
CA THR A 26 -8.78 -16.39 8.88
C THR A 26 -8.87 -17.92 8.90
N ASN A 27 -8.10 -18.57 9.77
CA ASN A 27 -8.12 -20.03 9.92
C ASN A 27 -9.44 -20.55 10.51
N ILE A 28 -9.98 -19.88 11.53
CA ILE A 28 -11.26 -20.25 12.14
C ILE A 28 -12.39 -20.11 11.11
N SER A 29 -12.41 -19.01 10.35
CA SER A 29 -13.41 -18.78 9.31
C SER A 29 -13.41 -19.88 8.24
N LEU A 30 -12.24 -20.39 7.86
CA LEU A 30 -12.09 -21.39 6.81
C LEU A 30 -11.98 -22.83 7.33
N PHE A 31 -12.09 -23.07 8.64
CA PHE A 31 -11.84 -24.37 9.28
C PHE A 31 -12.64 -25.54 8.69
N LYS A 32 -13.90 -25.30 8.32
CA LYS A 32 -14.79 -26.34 7.77
C LYS A 32 -14.67 -26.51 6.25
N THR A 33 -13.83 -25.71 5.59
CA THR A 33 -13.66 -25.75 4.13
C THR A 33 -12.49 -26.65 3.72
N SER A 34 -12.47 -27.10 2.47
CA SER A 34 -11.32 -27.81 1.88
C SER A 34 -10.03 -26.98 1.83
N TYR A 35 -10.14 -25.66 2.04
CA TYR A 35 -9.01 -24.72 2.02
C TYR A 35 -8.31 -24.59 3.38
N PHE A 36 -8.83 -25.19 4.46
CA PHE A 36 -8.29 -24.99 5.82
C PHE A 36 -6.79 -25.33 5.91
N LEU A 37 -6.38 -26.51 5.44
CA LEU A 37 -4.97 -26.93 5.54
C LEU A 37 -4.05 -25.97 4.78
N HIS A 38 -4.45 -25.54 3.58
CA HIS A 38 -3.71 -24.58 2.77
C HIS A 38 -3.61 -23.21 3.46
N THR A 39 -4.70 -22.77 4.08
CA THR A 39 -4.77 -21.51 4.87
C THR A 39 -3.85 -21.58 6.09
N LEU A 40 -3.80 -22.72 6.77
CA LEU A 40 -2.94 -22.94 7.93
C LEU A 40 -1.46 -22.88 7.55
N ILE A 41 -1.08 -23.56 6.46
CA ILE A 41 0.29 -23.50 5.90
C ILE A 41 0.64 -22.06 5.55
N CYS A 42 -0.24 -21.34 4.84
CA CYS A 42 -0.02 -19.94 4.49
C CYS A 42 0.09 -19.02 5.72
N SER A 43 -0.65 -19.31 6.77
CA SER A 43 -0.61 -18.52 8.01
C SER A 43 0.70 -18.73 8.77
N LEU A 44 1.18 -19.97 8.86
CA LEU A 44 2.48 -20.30 9.43
C LEU A 44 3.60 -19.66 8.61
N SER A 45 3.55 -19.75 7.28
CA SER A 45 4.54 -19.13 6.42
C SER A 45 4.51 -17.60 6.55
N SER A 46 3.34 -16.98 6.68
CA SER A 46 3.19 -15.54 6.91
C SER A 46 3.77 -15.09 8.25
N LEU A 47 3.62 -15.89 9.31
CA LEU A 47 4.28 -15.63 10.59
C LEU A 47 5.81 -15.67 10.45
N LEU A 48 6.34 -16.66 9.72
CA LEU A 48 7.77 -16.72 9.40
C LEU A 48 8.21 -15.51 8.56
N THR A 49 7.41 -15.06 7.59
CA THR A 49 7.66 -13.83 6.82
C THR A 49 7.81 -12.62 7.74
N TYR A 50 6.90 -12.45 8.71
CA TYR A 50 6.95 -11.36 9.68
C TYR A 50 8.22 -11.40 10.52
N LEU A 51 8.59 -12.58 11.05
CA LEU A 51 9.78 -12.75 11.88
C LEU A 51 11.06 -12.48 11.08
N ALA A 52 11.14 -13.01 9.87
CA ALA A 52 12.27 -12.78 8.97
C ALA A 52 12.40 -11.31 8.57
N CYS A 53 11.31 -10.63 8.21
CA CYS A 53 11.33 -9.19 7.93
C CYS A 53 11.84 -8.41 9.15
N SER A 54 11.33 -8.74 10.34
CA SER A 54 11.68 -8.01 11.57
C SER A 54 13.16 -8.15 11.92
N GLY A 55 13.78 -9.30 11.66
CA GLY A 55 15.22 -9.51 11.82
C GLY A 55 16.08 -8.88 10.72
N LEU A 56 15.58 -8.83 9.48
CA LEU A 56 16.34 -8.34 8.33
C LEU A 56 16.31 -6.83 8.17
N ILE A 57 15.20 -6.15 8.53
CA ILE A 57 15.05 -4.70 8.35
C ILE A 57 16.21 -3.93 9.00
N PRO A 58 16.59 -4.13 10.28
CA PRO A 58 17.71 -3.39 10.89
C PRO A 58 19.05 -3.62 10.16
N THR A 59 19.26 -4.84 9.65
CA THR A 59 20.50 -5.21 8.96
C THR A 59 20.58 -4.57 7.57
N PHE A 60 19.49 -4.61 6.81
CA PHE A 60 19.39 -3.96 5.50
C PHE A 60 19.40 -2.45 5.63
N ALA A 61 18.76 -1.89 6.66
CA ALA A 61 18.74 -0.46 6.94
C ALA A 61 20.16 0.09 7.11
N GLY A 62 21.05 -0.62 7.83
CA GLY A 62 22.46 -0.26 7.92
C GLY A 62 23.17 -0.25 6.57
N LYS A 63 23.00 -1.31 5.77
CA LYS A 63 23.63 -1.43 4.45
C LYS A 63 23.13 -0.38 3.45
N LEU A 64 21.83 -0.11 3.40
CA LEU A 64 21.26 0.87 2.48
C LEU A 64 21.77 2.27 2.81
N LEU A 65 21.88 2.59 4.09
CA LEU A 65 22.48 3.85 4.55
C LEU A 65 23.96 3.95 4.17
N GLU A 66 24.75 2.88 4.32
CA GLU A 66 26.15 2.81 3.88
C GLU A 66 26.30 3.00 2.36
N ASN A 67 25.32 2.54 1.58
CA ASN A 67 25.29 2.68 0.11
C ASN A 67 24.66 4.01 -0.36
N GLY A 68 24.37 4.95 0.54
CA GLY A 68 23.83 6.26 0.20
C GLY A 68 22.33 6.29 -0.09
N LEU A 69 21.59 5.21 0.18
CA LEU A 69 20.12 5.17 0.08
C LEU A 69 19.51 5.60 1.41
N TYR A 70 19.32 6.92 1.55
CA TYR A 70 18.71 7.53 2.73
C TYR A 70 17.92 8.79 2.36
N GLY A 71 16.89 9.06 3.15
CA GLY A 71 16.12 10.29 3.12
C GLY A 71 16.32 11.13 4.38
N LEU A 72 15.91 12.39 4.31
CA LEU A 72 15.76 13.27 5.47
C LEU A 72 14.29 13.33 5.86
N ASP A 73 13.99 13.36 7.15
CA ASP A 73 12.62 13.54 7.64
C ASP A 73 12.20 15.01 7.52
N ILE A 74 11.66 15.37 6.36
CA ILE A 74 11.36 16.77 5.98
C ILE A 74 10.39 17.42 6.98
N ASN A 75 9.51 16.64 7.60
CA ASN A 75 8.55 17.13 8.59
C ASN A 75 9.19 17.41 9.96
N LYS A 76 10.49 17.18 10.12
CA LYS A 76 11.25 17.43 11.37
C LYS A 76 12.42 18.39 11.17
N LEU A 77 12.76 18.74 9.93
CA LEU A 77 13.83 19.70 9.62
C LEU A 77 13.42 21.14 9.97
N SER A 78 14.40 21.95 10.38
CA SER A 78 14.21 23.39 10.60
C SER A 78 14.16 24.15 9.26
N ASP A 79 13.17 25.03 9.11
CA ASP A 79 13.02 25.91 7.92
C ASP A 79 14.19 26.91 7.75
N ASP A 80 14.98 27.15 8.81
CA ASP A 80 16.03 28.17 8.81
C ASP A 80 17.33 27.78 8.08
N LEU A 81 17.52 26.50 7.72
CA LEU A 81 18.79 26.04 7.12
C LEU A 81 18.80 26.05 5.59
N GLY A 82 17.68 26.41 4.96
CA GLY A 82 17.62 26.63 3.51
C GLY A 82 18.20 27.97 3.04
N LYS A 83 18.66 28.85 3.94
CA LYS A 83 19.06 30.23 3.59
C LYS A 83 20.41 30.74 4.12
N GLU A 84 21.18 30.00 4.92
CA GLU A 84 22.49 30.50 5.39
C GLU A 84 23.65 29.56 5.06
N SER A 85 24.25 29.82 3.90
CA SER A 85 25.61 29.42 3.57
C SER A 85 26.61 30.33 4.30
N SER A 86 27.02 29.96 5.52
CA SER A 86 28.36 30.19 6.09
C SER A 86 28.37 29.86 7.59
N SER A 87 29.25 28.95 8.01
CA SER A 87 29.43 28.47 9.39
C SER A 87 29.99 29.49 10.39
N ASP A 88 30.21 30.74 9.98
CA ASP A 88 31.15 31.64 10.65
C ASP A 88 30.48 32.76 11.47
N SER A 89 29.14 32.83 11.50
CA SER A 89 28.39 33.89 12.18
C SER A 89 27.71 33.48 13.50
N VAL A 90 27.89 32.24 13.98
CA VAL A 90 27.22 31.76 15.21
C VAL A 90 28.04 32.11 16.47
N PRO A 91 27.46 32.85 17.45
CA PRO A 91 28.12 33.15 18.73
C PRO A 91 28.56 31.89 19.48
N GLU A 92 29.75 31.89 20.09
CA GLU A 92 30.32 30.72 20.80
C GLU A 92 29.40 30.17 21.90
N SER A 93 28.61 31.01 22.57
CA SER A 93 27.66 30.59 23.60
C SER A 93 26.47 29.79 23.07
N LYS A 94 26.21 29.81 21.75
CA LYS A 94 25.15 29.03 21.09
C LYS A 94 25.69 27.87 20.26
N LYS A 95 27.02 27.76 20.05
CA LYS A 95 27.61 26.69 19.23
C LYS A 95 27.32 25.30 19.77
N ALA A 96 27.30 25.09 21.09
CA ALA A 96 26.99 23.78 21.68
C ALA A 96 25.54 23.34 21.40
N ASP A 97 24.56 24.23 21.62
CA ASP A 97 23.14 24.00 21.31
C ASP A 97 22.88 23.90 19.79
N TYR A 98 23.68 24.59 18.98
CA TYR A 98 23.66 24.49 17.51
C TYR A 98 24.27 23.16 17.03
N ILE A 99 25.34 22.66 17.65
CA ILE A 99 25.98 21.37 17.33
C ILE A 99 25.11 20.21 17.80
N GLU A 100 24.43 20.33 18.95
CA GLU A 100 23.50 19.33 19.47
C GLU A 100 22.22 19.27 18.60
N LYS A 101 21.63 20.42 18.23
CA LYS A 101 20.50 20.48 17.28
C LYS A 101 20.88 20.08 15.85
N LYS A 102 22.09 20.41 15.38
CA LYS A 102 22.62 19.95 14.09
C LYS A 102 22.90 18.44 14.10
N GLY A 103 23.34 17.89 15.24
CA GLY A 103 23.50 16.45 15.45
C GLY A 103 22.19 15.67 15.54
N GLU A 104 21.09 16.30 15.99
CA GLU A 104 19.74 15.75 15.88
C GLU A 104 19.16 15.87 14.45
N LEU A 105 19.48 16.94 13.72
CA LEU A 105 19.10 17.18 12.32
C LEU A 105 19.81 16.27 11.30
N ASP A 106 20.96 15.68 11.64
CA ASP A 106 21.76 14.83 10.75
C ASP A 106 21.36 13.34 10.75
N LYS A 107 20.19 12.98 11.30
CA LYS A 107 19.69 11.60 11.27
C LYS A 107 19.15 11.23 9.89
N ARG A 108 20.05 10.95 8.96
CA ARG A 108 19.77 10.18 7.74
C ARG A 108 18.93 8.95 8.12
N ILE A 109 17.77 8.81 7.50
CA ILE A 109 16.87 7.68 7.68
C ILE A 109 17.03 6.76 6.46
N PRO A 110 17.37 5.49 6.66
CA PRO A 110 17.48 4.51 5.58
C PRO A 110 16.21 4.51 4.72
N GLU A 111 16.38 4.58 3.41
CA GLU A 111 15.28 4.62 2.43
C GLU A 111 15.18 3.30 1.64
N SER A 112 14.09 3.10 0.92
CA SER A 112 13.83 1.89 0.12
C SER A 112 13.72 0.60 0.91
N LEU A 113 13.35 0.67 2.20
CA LEU A 113 13.20 -0.53 3.03
C LEU A 113 12.01 -1.40 2.60
N GLY A 114 11.16 -0.93 1.68
CA GLY A 114 10.19 -1.75 0.97
C GLY A 114 10.77 -2.98 0.27
N ILE A 115 12.08 -2.99 -0.04
CA ILE A 115 12.75 -4.13 -0.65
C ILE A 115 12.75 -5.38 0.23
N VAL A 116 12.81 -5.22 1.57
CA VAL A 116 12.83 -6.33 2.52
C VAL A 116 11.47 -7.05 2.56
N PRO A 117 10.33 -6.38 2.83
CA PRO A 117 9.03 -7.04 2.81
C PRO A 117 8.67 -7.57 1.42
N ALA A 118 9.02 -6.87 0.33
CA ALA A 118 8.81 -7.38 -1.02
C ALA A 118 9.57 -8.70 -1.27
N SER A 119 10.85 -8.76 -0.89
CA SER A 119 11.66 -9.97 -1.06
C SER A 119 11.16 -11.14 -0.22
N MET A 120 10.81 -10.89 1.05
CA MET A 120 10.30 -11.94 1.93
C MET A 120 8.91 -12.42 1.53
N PHE A 121 8.04 -11.51 1.08
CA PHE A 121 6.77 -11.85 0.45
C PHE A 121 6.99 -12.76 -0.77
N MET A 122 7.90 -12.40 -1.66
CA MET A 122 8.18 -13.17 -2.87
C MET A 122 8.65 -14.59 -2.55
N ILE A 123 9.57 -14.74 -1.58
CA ILE A 123 10.01 -16.07 -1.13
C ILE A 123 8.83 -16.91 -0.63
N THR A 124 7.99 -16.33 0.23
CA THR A 124 6.82 -17.04 0.77
C THR A 124 5.79 -17.39 -0.30
N ALA A 125 5.52 -16.48 -1.23
CA ALA A 125 4.58 -16.70 -2.31
C ALA A 125 5.10 -17.75 -3.32
N ILE A 126 6.40 -17.73 -3.66
CA ILE A 126 7.02 -18.77 -4.51
C ILE A 126 6.88 -20.14 -3.85
N CYS A 127 7.17 -20.28 -2.55
CA CYS A 127 6.97 -21.54 -1.84
C CYS A 127 5.49 -21.98 -1.84
N SER A 128 4.55 -21.02 -1.84
CA SER A 128 3.12 -21.29 -1.88
C SER A 128 2.62 -21.78 -3.24
N GLN A 129 3.43 -21.70 -4.32
CA GLN A 129 3.10 -22.26 -5.64
C GLN A 129 2.86 -23.77 -5.59
N ILE A 130 3.53 -24.47 -4.67
CA ILE A 130 3.41 -25.93 -4.50
C ILE A 130 1.95 -26.33 -4.26
N LEU A 131 1.16 -25.45 -3.63
CA LEU A 131 -0.27 -25.63 -3.37
C LEU A 131 -1.11 -25.72 -4.65
N PHE A 132 -0.62 -25.18 -5.76
CA PHE A 132 -1.29 -25.17 -7.07
C PHE A 132 -0.65 -26.13 -8.08
N SER A 133 0.28 -26.99 -7.66
CA SER A 133 1.00 -27.92 -8.54
C SER A 133 0.09 -28.85 -9.35
N ASN A 134 -1.10 -29.17 -8.84
CA ASN A 134 -2.08 -30.03 -9.50
C ASN A 134 -3.08 -29.27 -10.41
N ASP A 135 -3.07 -27.93 -10.42
CA ASP A 135 -3.97 -27.09 -11.23
C ASP A 135 -3.14 -26.18 -12.15
N PRO A 136 -2.86 -26.59 -13.40
CA PRO A 136 -1.98 -25.85 -14.31
C PRO A 136 -2.53 -24.47 -14.69
N VAL A 137 -3.86 -24.30 -14.71
CA VAL A 137 -4.50 -23.02 -15.05
C VAL A 137 -4.29 -22.04 -13.90
N LYS A 138 -4.56 -22.46 -12.65
CA LYS A 138 -4.32 -21.61 -11.48
C LYS A 138 -2.85 -21.33 -11.25
N LEU A 139 -1.98 -22.30 -11.50
CA LEU A 139 -0.54 -22.11 -11.41
C LEU A 139 -0.05 -21.07 -12.44
N LEU A 140 -0.60 -21.06 -13.66
CA LEU A 140 -0.30 -20.04 -14.67
C LEU A 140 -0.72 -18.64 -14.21
N GLU A 141 -1.94 -18.47 -13.72
CA GLU A 141 -2.44 -17.20 -13.17
C GLU A 141 -1.57 -16.74 -11.99
N TYR A 142 -1.22 -17.67 -11.08
CA TYR A 142 -0.39 -17.41 -9.91
C TYR A 142 1.01 -16.95 -10.29
N ASN A 143 1.66 -17.64 -11.22
CA ASN A 143 3.00 -17.31 -11.68
C ASN A 143 3.03 -15.97 -12.43
N SER A 144 2.00 -15.71 -13.24
CA SER A 144 1.88 -14.46 -13.99
C SER A 144 1.66 -13.26 -13.06
N GLY A 145 0.82 -13.45 -12.04
CA GLY A 145 0.62 -12.49 -10.96
C GLY A 145 1.92 -12.22 -10.19
N LEU A 146 2.62 -13.27 -9.75
CA LEU A 146 3.88 -13.12 -9.03
C LEU A 146 4.96 -12.43 -9.83
N PHE A 147 5.08 -12.78 -11.11
CA PHE A 147 6.06 -12.16 -11.98
C PHE A 147 5.77 -10.66 -12.14
N SER A 148 4.50 -10.27 -12.26
CA SER A 148 4.11 -8.87 -12.34
C SER A 148 4.37 -8.10 -11.03
N ILE A 149 4.11 -8.71 -9.87
CA ILE A 149 4.45 -8.11 -8.55
C ILE A 149 5.97 -7.95 -8.42
N SER A 150 6.75 -8.98 -8.79
CA SER A 150 8.21 -8.96 -8.73
C SER A 150 8.79 -7.87 -9.61
N MET A 151 8.30 -7.75 -10.85
CA MET A 151 8.71 -6.68 -11.76
C MET A 151 8.38 -5.31 -11.19
N MET A 152 7.21 -5.14 -10.55
CA MET A 152 6.86 -3.86 -9.96
C MET A 152 7.72 -3.50 -8.75
N ALA A 153 8.01 -4.47 -7.87
CA ALA A 153 8.91 -4.26 -6.73
C ALA A 153 10.33 -3.91 -7.20
N PHE A 154 10.83 -4.60 -8.24
CA PHE A 154 12.10 -4.27 -8.88
C PHE A 154 12.09 -2.86 -9.47
N LEU A 155 11.05 -2.49 -10.23
CA LEU A 155 10.93 -1.15 -10.81
C LEU A 155 10.88 -0.05 -9.73
N GLY A 156 10.16 -0.27 -8.63
CA GLY A 156 10.13 0.67 -7.51
C GLY A 156 11.51 0.84 -6.86
N PHE A 157 12.29 -0.24 -6.74
CA PHE A 157 13.68 -0.15 -6.26
C PHE A 157 14.60 0.57 -7.25
N VAL A 158 14.43 0.32 -8.55
CA VAL A 158 15.16 1.06 -9.59
C VAL A 158 14.79 2.54 -9.56
N ASP A 159 13.52 2.89 -9.32
CA ASP A 159 13.06 4.27 -9.19
C ASP A 159 13.69 4.97 -7.99
N ASP A 160 13.75 4.30 -6.85
CA ASP A 160 14.43 4.84 -5.66
C ASP A 160 15.92 5.09 -5.90
N VAL A 161 16.62 4.15 -6.55
CA VAL A 161 18.07 4.25 -6.80
C VAL A 161 18.39 5.29 -7.87
N LEU A 162 17.62 5.32 -8.97
CA LEU A 162 17.92 6.14 -10.15
C LEU A 162 17.15 7.46 -10.21
N ASN A 163 16.16 7.67 -9.33
CA ASN A 163 15.25 8.81 -9.33
C ASN A 163 14.65 9.06 -10.73
N LEU A 164 13.83 8.12 -11.22
CA LEU A 164 13.32 8.17 -12.58
C LEU A 164 12.38 9.35 -12.81
N LYS A 165 12.39 9.88 -14.04
CA LYS A 165 11.42 10.91 -14.46
C LYS A 165 9.99 10.35 -14.44
N TRP A 166 9.01 11.20 -14.10
CA TRP A 166 7.59 10.83 -13.99
C TRP A 166 7.04 10.00 -15.17
N ARG A 167 7.49 10.26 -16.41
CA ARG A 167 7.06 9.50 -17.59
C ARG A 167 7.37 8.00 -17.48
N TYR A 168 8.51 7.63 -16.88
CA TYR A 168 8.88 6.24 -16.67
C TYR A 168 8.05 5.60 -15.57
N LYS A 169 7.68 6.38 -14.54
CA LYS A 169 6.76 5.96 -13.47
C LYS A 169 5.34 5.64 -13.98
N MET A 170 4.97 6.20 -15.14
CA MET A 170 3.69 5.90 -15.81
C MET A 170 3.80 4.76 -16.82
N VAL A 171 4.89 4.71 -17.59
CA VAL A 171 5.05 3.76 -18.71
C VAL A 171 5.55 2.39 -18.26
N LEU A 172 6.53 2.32 -17.36
CA LEU A 172 7.13 1.03 -16.98
C LEU A 172 6.15 0.10 -16.24
N PRO A 173 5.26 0.59 -15.36
CA PRO A 173 4.24 -0.26 -14.74
C PRO A 173 3.30 -0.95 -15.74
N VAL A 174 3.06 -0.35 -16.92
CA VAL A 174 2.26 -0.97 -17.98
C VAL A 174 2.88 -2.28 -18.43
N PHE A 175 4.19 -2.28 -18.70
CA PHE A 175 4.92 -3.48 -19.12
C PHE A 175 5.03 -4.51 -18.00
N ALA A 176 5.24 -4.06 -16.76
CA ALA A 176 5.28 -4.95 -15.60
C ALA A 176 3.95 -5.66 -15.34
N ALA A 177 2.81 -5.07 -15.74
CA ALA A 177 1.48 -5.66 -15.56
C ALA A 177 1.08 -6.66 -16.66
N LEU A 178 1.72 -6.63 -17.84
CA LEU A 178 1.34 -7.45 -19.00
C LEU A 178 1.21 -8.95 -18.71
N PRO A 179 2.10 -9.59 -17.93
CA PRO A 179 2.02 -11.02 -17.67
C PRO A 179 0.69 -11.41 -17.00
N THR A 180 0.25 -10.66 -15.98
CA THR A 180 -1.08 -10.84 -15.37
C THR A 180 -2.20 -10.70 -16.41
N LEU A 181 -2.13 -9.69 -17.28
CA LEU A 181 -3.17 -9.45 -18.29
C LEU A 181 -3.26 -10.58 -19.32
N VAL A 182 -2.12 -11.13 -19.74
CA VAL A 182 -2.09 -12.26 -20.68
C VAL A 182 -2.67 -13.52 -20.05
N SER A 183 -2.45 -13.72 -18.75
CA SER A 183 -3.04 -14.85 -18.00
C SER A 183 -4.50 -14.65 -17.60
N TYR A 184 -5.08 -13.47 -17.81
CA TYR A 184 -6.44 -13.16 -17.38
C TYR A 184 -7.45 -14.01 -18.17
N SER A 185 -8.14 -14.90 -17.47
CA SER A 185 -9.09 -15.87 -18.03
C SER A 185 -10.56 -15.43 -17.93
N GLY A 186 -10.83 -14.24 -17.37
CA GLY A 186 -12.19 -13.75 -17.14
C GLY A 186 -12.85 -13.10 -18.36
N GLY A 187 -14.16 -12.88 -18.25
CA GLY A 187 -14.91 -12.11 -19.25
C GLY A 187 -14.54 -10.61 -19.25
N THR A 188 -14.71 -9.99 -20.42
CA THR A 188 -14.55 -8.54 -20.68
C THR A 188 -15.86 -7.76 -20.60
N GLN A 189 -16.94 -8.45 -20.23
CA GLN A 189 -18.27 -7.86 -20.09
C GLN A 189 -18.40 -7.14 -18.75
N ILE A 190 -18.95 -5.93 -18.79
CA ILE A 190 -19.32 -5.16 -17.60
C ILE A 190 -20.82 -4.88 -17.59
N VAL A 191 -21.37 -4.81 -16.39
CA VAL A 191 -22.73 -4.30 -16.17
C VAL A 191 -22.65 -2.78 -16.10
N VAL A 192 -23.38 -2.09 -16.99
CA VAL A 192 -23.54 -0.64 -16.96
C VAL A 192 -24.98 -0.30 -16.55
N PRO A 193 -25.18 0.54 -15.51
CA PRO A 193 -26.52 0.97 -15.11
C PRO A 193 -27.17 1.86 -16.17
N LEU A 194 -28.45 1.61 -16.51
CA LEU A 194 -29.15 2.31 -17.60
C LEU A 194 -29.34 3.81 -17.35
N PHE A 195 -29.40 4.24 -16.08
CA PHE A 195 -29.51 5.66 -15.73
C PHE A 195 -28.34 6.49 -16.28
N SER A 196 -27.18 5.86 -16.52
CA SER A 196 -26.00 6.52 -17.13
C SER A 196 -26.29 7.02 -18.56
N PHE A 197 -27.33 6.48 -19.21
CA PHE A 197 -27.79 6.86 -20.54
C PHE A 197 -29.18 7.53 -20.52
N GLY A 198 -29.62 8.04 -19.37
CA GLY A 198 -30.93 8.66 -19.20
C GLY A 198 -32.11 7.67 -19.14
N GLY A 199 -31.82 6.37 -18.91
CA GLY A 199 -32.83 5.34 -18.70
C GLY A 199 -33.31 5.21 -17.25
N ASP A 200 -34.23 4.28 -17.00
CA ASP A 200 -34.75 4.00 -15.67
C ASP A 200 -33.68 3.36 -14.75
N TYR A 201 -33.79 3.61 -13.43
CA TYR A 201 -32.87 3.11 -12.41
C TYR A 201 -32.92 1.58 -12.24
N SER A 202 -33.90 0.92 -12.84
CA SER A 202 -34.09 -0.53 -12.80
C SER A 202 -33.40 -1.29 -13.96
N GLY A 203 -33.12 -0.60 -15.06
CA GLY A 203 -32.56 -1.19 -16.28
C GLY A 203 -31.05 -1.44 -16.18
N ARG A 204 -30.56 -2.46 -16.89
CA ARG A 204 -29.14 -2.82 -16.96
C ARG A 204 -28.77 -3.29 -18.37
N ILE A 205 -27.58 -2.91 -18.83
CA ILE A 205 -27.00 -3.42 -20.08
C ILE A 205 -25.68 -4.11 -19.77
N LEU A 206 -25.56 -5.36 -20.21
CA LEU A 206 -24.28 -6.07 -20.30
C LEU A 206 -23.57 -5.56 -21.55
N THR A 207 -22.44 -4.88 -21.36
CA THR A 207 -21.64 -4.33 -22.46
C THR A 207 -20.31 -5.05 -22.51
N ASP A 208 -19.95 -5.61 -23.65
CA ASP A 208 -18.61 -6.14 -23.89
C ASP A 208 -17.65 -5.00 -24.25
N LEU A 209 -16.63 -4.80 -23.42
CA LEU A 209 -15.60 -3.78 -23.64
C LEU A 209 -14.42 -4.30 -24.49
N GLY A 210 -14.28 -5.61 -24.67
CA GLY A 210 -13.15 -6.22 -25.38
C GLY A 210 -11.80 -5.66 -24.92
N TYR A 211 -11.01 -5.12 -25.85
CA TYR A 211 -9.69 -4.53 -25.57
C TYR A 211 -9.70 -3.34 -24.58
N PHE A 212 -10.82 -2.60 -24.46
CA PHE A 212 -10.91 -1.52 -23.47
C PHE A 212 -10.94 -2.04 -22.03
N TYR A 213 -11.37 -3.29 -21.80
CA TYR A 213 -11.28 -3.92 -20.49
C TYR A 213 -9.83 -4.19 -20.09
N TYR A 214 -9.00 -4.63 -21.05
CA TYR A 214 -7.56 -4.80 -20.84
C TYR A 214 -6.87 -3.45 -20.59
N LEU A 215 -7.25 -2.40 -21.31
CA LEU A 215 -6.77 -1.04 -21.02
C LEU A 215 -7.14 -0.60 -19.60
N TYR A 216 -8.36 -0.87 -19.16
CA TYR A 216 -8.78 -0.63 -17.78
C TYR A 216 -7.89 -1.36 -16.76
N MET A 217 -7.57 -2.64 -16.97
CA MET A 217 -6.70 -3.41 -16.07
C MET A 217 -5.26 -2.85 -16.01
N LEU A 218 -4.72 -2.37 -17.13
CA LEU A 218 -3.44 -1.66 -17.17
C LEU A 218 -3.51 -0.37 -16.36
N CYS A 219 -4.52 0.47 -16.63
CA CYS A 219 -4.73 1.72 -15.93
C CYS A 219 -4.93 1.50 -14.43
N LEU A 220 -5.64 0.44 -14.02
CA LEU A 220 -5.83 0.09 -12.63
C LEU A 220 -4.50 -0.22 -11.93
N THR A 221 -3.62 -0.98 -12.60
CA THR A 221 -2.30 -1.32 -12.04
C THR A 221 -1.39 -0.09 -11.91
N VAL A 222 -1.36 0.76 -12.94
CA VAL A 222 -0.64 2.05 -12.91
C VAL A 222 -1.23 2.97 -11.84
N PHE A 223 -2.55 2.99 -11.69
CA PHE A 223 -3.25 3.80 -10.69
C PHE A 223 -2.89 3.34 -9.28
N CYS A 224 -3.05 2.06 -8.93
CA CYS A 224 -2.83 1.59 -7.56
C CYS A 224 -1.41 1.86 -7.04
N THR A 225 -0.39 1.70 -7.90
CA THR A 225 1.02 1.96 -7.55
C THR A 225 1.26 3.45 -7.29
N ASN A 226 0.86 4.29 -8.24
CA ASN A 226 1.07 5.74 -8.13
C ASN A 226 0.16 6.39 -7.09
N SER A 227 -1.05 5.89 -6.87
CA SER A 227 -2.02 6.49 -5.95
C SER A 227 -1.59 6.38 -4.48
N ILE A 228 -0.99 5.25 -4.10
CA ILE A 228 -0.36 5.10 -2.77
C ILE A 228 0.86 6.02 -2.69
N ASN A 229 1.68 6.08 -3.75
CA ASN A 229 2.89 6.90 -3.78
C ASN A 229 2.61 8.41 -3.63
N ILE A 230 1.58 8.94 -4.27
CA ILE A 230 1.21 10.37 -4.13
C ILE A 230 0.43 10.67 -2.85
N TYR A 231 -0.06 9.64 -2.14
CA TYR A 231 -0.76 9.76 -0.86
C TYR A 231 0.16 9.32 0.29
N ALA A 232 1.25 10.06 0.43
CA ALA A 232 2.42 9.72 1.23
C ALA A 232 3.04 10.98 1.88
N GLY A 233 4.12 10.79 2.63
CA GLY A 233 4.96 11.88 3.14
C GLY A 233 4.72 12.26 4.60
N VAL A 234 4.02 11.43 5.36
CA VAL A 234 3.99 11.48 6.83
C VAL A 234 4.21 10.09 7.40
N ASN A 235 4.95 10.03 8.49
CA ASN A 235 5.52 8.82 9.08
C ASN A 235 4.49 7.72 9.40
N GLY A 236 4.46 6.67 8.58
CA GLY A 236 3.58 5.50 8.75
C GLY A 236 2.36 5.45 7.83
N LEU A 237 2.13 6.45 6.98
CA LEU A 237 0.91 6.54 6.17
C LEU A 237 0.86 5.49 5.05
N GLU A 238 1.96 5.28 4.33
CA GLU A 238 2.06 4.41 3.16
C GLU A 238 1.81 2.96 3.52
N VAL A 239 2.43 2.50 4.60
CA VAL A 239 2.28 1.12 5.11
C VAL A 239 0.98 0.97 5.88
N GLY A 240 0.60 1.95 6.69
CA GLY A 240 -0.62 1.91 7.49
C GLY A 240 -1.87 1.81 6.61
N GLN A 241 -1.98 2.64 5.56
CA GLN A 241 -3.11 2.58 4.63
C GLN A 241 -3.16 1.23 3.89
N SER A 242 -2.00 0.71 3.50
CA SER A 242 -1.88 -0.56 2.80
C SER A 242 -2.30 -1.74 3.68
N ILE A 243 -1.94 -1.75 4.96
CA ILE A 243 -2.40 -2.77 5.92
C ILE A 243 -3.92 -2.73 6.08
N ILE A 244 -4.53 -1.55 6.18
CA ILE A 244 -6.00 -1.43 6.33
C ILE A 244 -6.69 -1.98 5.06
N ILE A 245 -6.18 -1.62 3.88
CA ILE A 245 -6.70 -2.10 2.61
C ILE A 245 -6.54 -3.63 2.50
N SER A 246 -5.37 -4.18 2.82
CA SER A 246 -5.12 -5.62 2.73
C SER A 246 -6.03 -6.43 3.66
N VAL A 247 -6.19 -5.98 4.91
CA VAL A 247 -7.11 -6.60 5.88
C VAL A 247 -8.55 -6.51 5.38
N SER A 248 -8.95 -5.38 4.80
CA SER A 248 -10.29 -5.22 4.21
C SER A 248 -10.53 -6.20 3.07
N ILE A 249 -9.55 -6.40 2.18
CA ILE A 249 -9.67 -7.36 1.07
C ILE A 249 -9.68 -8.82 1.61
N ILE A 250 -8.88 -9.14 2.62
CA ILE A 250 -8.90 -10.47 3.26
C ILE A 250 -10.29 -10.75 3.85
N ILE A 251 -10.85 -9.82 4.62
CA ILE A 251 -12.20 -9.95 5.19
C ILE A 251 -13.23 -10.11 4.07
N TYR A 252 -13.16 -9.29 3.02
CA TYR A 252 -14.02 -9.40 1.85
C TYR A 252 -13.97 -10.79 1.22
N ASN A 253 -12.78 -11.30 0.94
CA ASN A 253 -12.60 -12.63 0.35
C ASN A 253 -13.14 -13.75 1.25
N ILE A 254 -12.96 -13.65 2.57
CA ILE A 254 -13.53 -14.62 3.52
C ILE A 254 -15.05 -14.60 3.43
N ILE A 255 -15.69 -13.42 3.45
CA ILE A 255 -17.15 -13.30 3.38
C ILE A 255 -17.69 -13.86 2.06
N GLU A 256 -17.07 -13.52 0.93
CA GLU A 256 -17.48 -14.04 -0.39
C GLU A 256 -17.32 -15.56 -0.45
N MET A 257 -16.19 -16.11 0.04
CA MET A 257 -16.02 -17.55 0.12
C MET A 257 -17.11 -18.21 0.96
N LEU A 258 -17.40 -17.70 2.15
CA LEU A 258 -18.44 -18.26 3.03
C LEU A 258 -19.86 -18.15 2.43
N THR A 259 -20.12 -17.11 1.65
CA THR A 259 -21.40 -16.91 0.95
C THR A 259 -21.55 -17.88 -0.23
N ILE A 260 -20.45 -18.16 -0.95
CA ILE A 260 -20.42 -19.07 -2.11
C ILE A 260 -20.39 -20.55 -1.69
N LEU A 261 -19.98 -20.85 -0.45
CA LEU A 261 -19.79 -22.21 0.08
C LEU A 261 -20.89 -22.67 1.06
N PRO A 262 -22.21 -22.59 0.75
CA PRO A 262 -23.24 -23.05 1.70
C PRO A 262 -23.14 -24.56 2.01
N ASN A 263 -22.51 -25.34 1.12
CA ASN A 263 -22.24 -26.78 1.31
C ASN A 263 -20.77 -27.11 1.62
N TRP A 264 -19.92 -26.10 1.88
CA TRP A 264 -18.49 -26.29 2.17
C TRP A 264 -17.66 -26.99 1.06
N GLN A 265 -18.21 -27.05 -0.17
CA GLN A 265 -17.59 -27.73 -1.32
C GLN A 265 -16.93 -26.73 -2.28
N PHE A 266 -15.80 -27.12 -2.87
CA PHE A 266 -15.04 -26.34 -3.83
C PHE A 266 -15.91 -25.71 -4.94
N SER A 267 -15.62 -24.45 -5.27
CA SER A 267 -16.21 -23.71 -6.39
C SER A 267 -15.14 -22.88 -7.10
N PHE A 268 -15.21 -22.79 -8.43
CA PHE A 268 -14.30 -21.94 -9.22
C PHE A 268 -14.25 -20.49 -8.72
N LYS A 269 -15.39 -19.92 -8.32
CA LYS A 269 -15.43 -18.57 -7.73
C LYS A 269 -14.74 -18.49 -6.36
N SER A 270 -14.90 -19.53 -5.52
CA SER A 270 -14.20 -19.60 -4.22
C SER A 270 -12.68 -19.70 -4.37
N ASN A 271 -12.20 -20.30 -5.47
CA ASN A 271 -10.77 -20.43 -5.76
C ASN A 271 -10.11 -19.05 -6.05
N HIS A 272 -10.85 -18.11 -6.66
CA HIS A 272 -10.37 -16.76 -6.96
C HIS A 272 -10.15 -15.92 -5.68
N HIS A 273 -11.10 -16.01 -4.74
CA HIS A 273 -10.97 -15.37 -3.43
C HIS A 273 -9.88 -16.02 -2.57
N PHE A 274 -9.76 -17.35 -2.63
CA PHE A 274 -8.71 -18.08 -1.93
C PHE A 274 -7.31 -17.71 -2.43
N PHE A 275 -7.12 -17.63 -3.75
CA PHE A 275 -5.91 -17.11 -4.38
C PHE A 275 -5.50 -15.75 -3.80
N SER A 276 -6.45 -14.82 -3.68
CA SER A 276 -6.18 -13.50 -3.14
C SER A 276 -5.77 -13.56 -1.65
N ILE A 277 -6.41 -14.39 -0.83
CA ILE A 277 -6.02 -14.58 0.58
C ILE A 277 -4.58 -15.09 0.70
N LEU A 278 -4.19 -16.07 -0.13
CA LEU A 278 -2.85 -16.65 -0.11
C LEU A 278 -1.73 -15.64 -0.39
N LEU A 279 -1.99 -14.64 -1.23
CA LEU A 279 -1.04 -13.54 -1.46
C LEU A 279 -1.15 -12.46 -0.37
N LEU A 280 -2.36 -12.13 0.10
CA LEU A 280 -2.53 -11.01 1.03
C LEU A 280 -2.11 -11.30 2.48
N LEU A 281 -2.13 -12.55 2.94
CA LEU A 281 -1.62 -12.91 4.26
C LEU A 281 -0.12 -12.60 4.42
N PRO A 282 0.80 -13.11 3.55
CA PRO A 282 2.22 -12.79 3.66
C PRO A 282 2.52 -11.33 3.32
N PHE A 283 1.74 -10.70 2.43
CA PHE A 283 1.82 -9.25 2.19
C PHE A 283 1.53 -8.44 3.46
N THR A 284 0.46 -8.79 4.18
CA THR A 284 0.06 -8.09 5.41
C THR A 284 1.06 -8.33 6.53
N ALA A 285 1.56 -9.55 6.66
CA ALA A 285 2.58 -9.91 7.65
C ALA A 285 3.90 -9.15 7.42
N SER A 286 4.40 -9.14 6.17
CA SER A 286 5.61 -8.38 5.82
C SER A 286 5.42 -6.86 5.99
N SER A 287 4.25 -6.33 5.64
CA SER A 287 3.90 -4.92 5.84
C SER A 287 3.79 -4.54 7.32
N LEU A 288 3.21 -5.39 8.17
CA LEU A 288 3.15 -5.18 9.63
C LEU A 288 4.55 -5.11 10.25
N SER A 289 5.47 -5.94 9.77
CA SER A 289 6.88 -5.87 10.18
C SER A 289 7.51 -4.54 9.78
N LEU A 290 7.35 -4.09 8.52
CA LEU A 290 7.84 -2.78 8.08
C LEU A 290 7.20 -1.61 8.85
N PHE A 291 5.89 -1.68 9.13
CA PHE A 291 5.16 -0.67 9.88
C PHE A 291 5.71 -0.48 11.30
N HIS A 292 6.21 -1.54 11.93
CA HIS A 292 6.82 -1.45 13.26
C HIS A 292 7.97 -0.42 13.29
N PHE A 293 8.81 -0.42 12.26
CA PHE A 293 9.93 0.51 12.10
C PHE A 293 9.54 1.83 11.45
N ASN A 294 8.55 1.81 10.54
CA ASN A 294 8.15 2.98 9.77
C ASN A 294 7.12 3.90 10.46
N ARG A 295 6.31 3.44 11.42
CA ARG A 295 5.34 4.30 12.13
C ARG A 295 6.00 5.45 12.90
N TYR A 296 5.30 6.56 13.15
CA TYR A 296 5.84 7.74 13.85
C TYR A 296 6.45 7.46 15.24
N PRO A 297 7.68 7.93 15.56
CA PRO A 297 8.67 8.49 14.63
C PRO A 297 9.31 7.40 13.77
N SER A 298 9.47 7.63 12.46
CA SER A 298 10.05 6.64 11.55
C SER A 298 11.53 6.40 11.82
N LEU A 299 11.92 5.12 11.82
CA LEU A 299 13.31 4.67 11.86
C LEU A 299 13.81 4.29 10.46
N VAL A 300 12.90 4.01 9.54
CA VAL A 300 13.14 3.66 8.14
C VAL A 300 12.05 4.26 7.25
N PHE A 301 12.42 4.63 6.02
CA PHE A 301 11.51 5.00 4.96
C PHE A 301 11.32 3.86 3.97
N VAL A 302 10.13 3.81 3.40
CA VAL A 302 9.68 2.66 2.62
C VAL A 302 10.10 2.74 1.16
N GLY A 303 10.25 3.96 0.65
CA GLY A 303 10.58 4.26 -0.75
C GLY A 303 9.44 3.94 -1.73
N ASP A 304 9.67 4.33 -2.98
CA ASP A 304 8.83 3.95 -4.13
C ASP A 304 8.77 2.42 -4.26
N THR A 305 9.82 1.70 -3.84
CA THR A 305 9.84 0.23 -3.76
C THR A 305 8.58 -0.33 -3.09
N TYR A 306 8.20 0.19 -1.91
CA TYR A 306 7.04 -0.33 -1.18
C TYR A 306 5.72 0.08 -1.83
N THR A 307 5.61 1.32 -2.30
CA THR A 307 4.33 1.84 -2.84
C THR A 307 3.98 1.15 -4.17
N TYR A 308 5.00 0.87 -5.00
CA TYR A 308 4.90 0.07 -6.21
C TYR A 308 4.56 -1.39 -5.90
N PHE A 309 5.25 -2.00 -4.93
CA PHE A 309 4.96 -3.35 -4.47
C PHE A 309 3.52 -3.50 -3.95
N ALA A 310 3.08 -2.63 -3.04
CA ALA A 310 1.74 -2.66 -2.45
C ALA A 310 0.65 -2.43 -3.51
N GLY A 311 0.81 -1.40 -4.34
CA GLY A 311 -0.14 -1.11 -5.41
C GLY A 311 -0.28 -2.25 -6.41
N ALA A 312 0.83 -2.88 -6.82
CA ALA A 312 0.79 -4.05 -7.70
C ALA A 312 0.11 -5.24 -7.04
N CYS A 313 0.44 -5.57 -5.78
CA CYS A 313 -0.23 -6.62 -5.04
C CYS A 313 -1.76 -6.44 -5.07
N PHE A 314 -2.24 -5.25 -4.73
CA PHE A 314 -3.68 -4.96 -4.71
C PHE A 314 -4.33 -5.04 -6.09
N ALA A 315 -3.72 -4.44 -7.10
CA ALA A 315 -4.24 -4.50 -8.47
C ALA A 315 -4.34 -5.96 -8.95
N ILE A 316 -3.26 -6.74 -8.80
CA ILE A 316 -3.15 -8.10 -9.33
C ILE A 316 -4.11 -9.06 -8.61
N VAL A 317 -4.20 -9.02 -7.28
CA VAL A 317 -5.16 -9.86 -6.56
C VAL A 317 -6.61 -9.51 -6.91
N SER A 318 -6.91 -8.25 -7.22
CA SER A 318 -8.26 -7.83 -7.59
C SER A 318 -8.63 -8.14 -9.04
N ILE A 319 -7.65 -8.11 -9.95
CA ILE A 319 -7.81 -8.48 -11.36
C ILE A 319 -8.05 -9.98 -11.47
N LEU A 320 -7.13 -10.79 -10.94
CA LEU A 320 -7.25 -12.26 -10.96
C LEU A 320 -8.36 -12.77 -10.02
N GLY A 321 -8.71 -11.97 -9.00
CA GLY A 321 -9.84 -12.23 -8.12
C GLY A 321 -11.20 -11.78 -8.67
N HIS A 322 -11.23 -11.05 -9.80
CA HIS A 322 -12.43 -10.45 -10.40
C HIS A 322 -13.25 -9.54 -9.46
N PHE A 323 -12.59 -8.82 -8.55
CA PHE A 323 -13.22 -7.88 -7.62
C PHE A 323 -12.61 -6.47 -7.70
N SER A 324 -12.05 -6.09 -8.84
CA SER A 324 -11.44 -4.77 -9.07
C SER A 324 -12.38 -3.58 -8.77
N LYS A 325 -13.70 -3.74 -8.94
CA LYS A 325 -14.68 -2.72 -8.55
C LYS A 325 -14.74 -2.53 -7.03
N THR A 326 -14.74 -3.64 -6.27
CA THR A 326 -14.69 -3.62 -4.80
C THR A 326 -13.36 -3.04 -4.31
N LEU A 327 -12.25 -3.34 -4.99
CA LEU A 327 -10.96 -2.72 -4.68
C LEU A 327 -11.04 -1.19 -4.70
N LEU A 328 -11.67 -0.61 -5.73
CA LEU A 328 -11.80 0.85 -5.85
C LEU A 328 -12.60 1.47 -4.71
N LEU A 329 -13.56 0.74 -4.11
CA LEU A 329 -14.28 1.20 -2.91
C LEU A 329 -13.35 1.29 -1.70
N PHE A 330 -12.41 0.35 -1.55
CA PHE A 330 -11.39 0.40 -0.50
C PHE A 330 -10.32 1.45 -0.78
N PHE A 331 -10.09 1.79 -2.05
CA PHE A 331 -9.14 2.82 -2.49
C PHE A 331 -9.72 4.25 -2.49
N LEU A 332 -10.90 4.49 -1.90
CA LEU A 332 -11.55 5.80 -1.99
C LEU A 332 -10.68 6.97 -1.50
N PRO A 333 -9.91 6.90 -0.40
CA PRO A 333 -9.05 8.01 0.01
C PRO A 333 -7.93 8.29 -1.00
N GLN A 334 -7.37 7.24 -1.61
CA GLN A 334 -6.36 7.35 -2.67
C GLN A 334 -6.96 7.97 -3.93
N ILE A 335 -8.18 7.57 -4.31
CA ILE A 335 -8.93 8.15 -5.42
C ILE A 335 -9.21 9.63 -5.15
N LEU A 336 -9.70 9.99 -3.96
CA LEU A 336 -9.98 11.37 -3.59
C LEU A 336 -8.70 12.23 -3.59
N ASN A 337 -7.60 11.72 -3.03
CA ASN A 337 -6.31 12.40 -3.07
C ASN A 337 -5.81 12.60 -4.51
N PHE A 338 -5.95 11.59 -5.37
CA PHE A 338 -5.58 11.65 -6.78
C PHE A 338 -6.41 12.70 -7.52
N VAL A 339 -7.75 12.63 -7.42
CA VAL A 339 -8.67 13.56 -8.08
C VAL A 339 -8.41 14.99 -7.62
N PHE A 340 -8.25 15.21 -6.32
CA PHE A 340 -7.92 16.53 -5.79
C PHE A 340 -6.55 17.03 -6.30
N SER A 341 -5.59 16.12 -6.46
CA SER A 341 -4.25 16.41 -7.00
C SER A 341 -4.22 16.72 -8.50
N ILE A 342 -5.26 16.39 -9.29
CA ILE A 342 -5.24 16.49 -10.76
C ILE A 342 -4.76 17.86 -11.27
N PRO A 343 -5.27 19.01 -10.79
CA PRO A 343 -4.83 20.30 -11.32
C PRO A 343 -3.32 20.52 -11.19
N GLN A 344 -2.70 20.02 -10.12
CA GLN A 344 -1.24 20.10 -9.93
C GLN A 344 -0.52 19.04 -10.78
N LEU A 345 -0.98 17.80 -10.78
CA LEU A 345 -0.32 16.69 -11.50
C LEU A 345 -0.29 16.89 -13.02
N PHE A 346 -1.34 17.49 -13.59
CA PHE A 346 -1.42 17.79 -15.02
C PHE A 346 -0.82 19.16 -15.39
N GLY A 347 -0.26 19.89 -14.42
CA GLY A 347 0.38 21.19 -14.65
C GLY A 347 -0.58 22.33 -14.96
N LEU A 348 -1.88 22.17 -14.66
CA LEU A 348 -2.87 23.26 -14.75
C LEU A 348 -2.62 24.32 -13.66
N VAL A 349 -2.06 23.89 -12.52
CA VAL A 349 -1.60 24.71 -11.41
C VAL A 349 -0.14 24.33 -11.10
N HIS A 350 0.66 25.27 -10.61
CA HIS A 350 2.03 24.99 -10.20
C HIS A 350 2.09 23.82 -9.20
N CYS A 351 2.91 22.83 -9.52
CA CYS A 351 3.13 21.64 -8.69
C CYS A 351 4.55 21.68 -8.12
N PRO A 352 4.71 21.96 -6.81
CA PRO A 352 6.02 21.87 -6.18
C PRO A 352 6.48 20.41 -6.10
N ARG A 353 7.80 20.19 -5.98
CA ARG A 353 8.39 18.85 -5.85
C ARG A 353 7.86 18.09 -4.63
N HIS A 354 7.76 18.77 -3.49
CA HIS A 354 7.20 18.22 -2.26
C HIS A 354 5.88 18.92 -1.95
N ARG A 355 4.79 18.15 -1.87
CA ARG A 355 3.41 18.63 -1.61
C ARG A 355 2.93 18.33 -0.19
N ILE A 356 3.87 18.01 0.70
CA ILE A 356 3.60 17.67 2.11
C ILE A 356 3.23 18.93 2.93
N PRO A 357 2.61 18.76 4.11
CA PRO A 357 2.43 19.84 5.07
C PRO A 357 3.75 20.48 5.51
N ARG A 358 3.69 21.67 6.11
CA ARG A 358 4.87 22.36 6.67
C ARG A 358 4.88 22.26 8.19
N ILE A 359 6.04 22.07 8.81
CA ILE A 359 6.15 22.06 10.27
C ILE A 359 6.27 23.48 10.82
N ASN A 360 5.39 23.84 11.74
CA ASN A 360 5.55 25.02 12.57
C ASN A 360 6.42 24.67 13.78
N GLN A 361 7.66 25.13 13.76
CA GLN A 361 8.68 24.87 14.79
C GLN A 361 8.27 25.37 16.18
N LYS A 362 7.47 26.44 16.27
CA LYS A 362 7.04 26.99 17.58
C LYS A 362 6.01 26.09 18.26
N THR A 363 5.17 25.43 17.47
CA THR A 363 4.07 24.60 17.98
C THR A 363 4.36 23.09 17.90
N GLY A 364 5.35 22.69 17.10
CA GLY A 364 5.64 21.29 16.78
C GLY A 364 4.54 20.62 15.96
N LYS A 365 3.67 21.39 15.30
CA LYS A 365 2.53 20.90 14.52
C LYS A 365 2.73 21.12 13.03
N LEU A 366 2.11 20.28 12.22
CA LEU A 366 1.99 20.42 10.78
C LEU A 366 0.85 21.37 10.44
N GLU A 367 1.12 22.28 9.51
CA GLU A 367 0.20 23.26 8.94
C GLU A 367 0.04 23.01 7.44
N SER A 368 -1.15 23.31 6.90
CA SER A 368 -1.42 23.15 5.47
C SER A 368 -0.47 24.03 4.64
N SER A 369 0.21 23.42 3.68
CA SER A 369 0.96 24.13 2.65
C SER A 369 0.07 24.61 1.49
N ARG A 370 -1.26 24.42 1.60
CA ARG A 370 -2.29 24.71 0.58
C ARG A 370 -2.08 23.99 -0.75
N ASN A 371 -1.25 22.94 -0.76
CA ASN A 371 -1.13 22.05 -1.89
C ASN A 371 -2.34 21.13 -2.00
N PHE A 372 -2.69 20.72 -3.22
CA PHE A 372 -3.90 19.96 -3.48
C PHE A 372 -3.67 18.47 -3.18
N THR A 373 -3.59 18.15 -1.89
CA THR A 373 -3.49 16.78 -1.37
C THR A 373 -4.47 16.62 -0.21
N LEU A 374 -4.91 15.39 0.03
CA LEU A 374 -5.82 15.07 1.12
C LEU A 374 -5.19 15.38 2.48
N LEU A 375 -3.86 15.30 2.61
CA LEU A 375 -3.13 15.68 3.82
C LEU A 375 -3.36 17.16 4.18
N ASN A 376 -3.20 18.05 3.19
CA ASN A 376 -3.39 19.49 3.40
C ASN A 376 -4.87 19.83 3.59
N LEU A 377 -5.77 19.17 2.87
CA LEU A 377 -7.22 19.35 3.03
C LEU A 377 -7.68 19.01 4.46
N VAL A 378 -7.18 17.90 5.04
CA VAL A 378 -7.47 17.56 6.43
C VAL A 378 -6.99 18.67 7.36
N LEU A 379 -5.77 19.17 7.19
CA LEU A 379 -5.24 20.27 8.02
C LEU A 379 -6.00 21.59 7.83
N GLU A 380 -6.57 21.85 6.65
CA GLU A 380 -7.44 23.02 6.42
C GLU A 380 -8.77 22.90 7.15
N ILE A 381 -9.32 21.68 7.25
CA ILE A 381 -10.59 21.43 7.94
C ILE A 381 -10.40 21.38 9.45
N THR A 382 -9.38 20.68 9.94
CA THR A 382 -9.17 20.42 11.37
C THR A 382 -8.30 21.47 12.06
N GLY A 383 -7.59 22.29 11.28
CA GLY A 383 -6.48 23.12 11.77
C GLY A 383 -5.19 22.31 12.00
N PRO A 384 -4.15 22.96 12.56
CA PRO A 384 -2.82 22.35 12.74
C PRO A 384 -2.82 21.15 13.67
N LEU A 385 -2.19 20.05 13.24
CA LEU A 385 -2.08 18.79 13.97
C LEU A 385 -0.62 18.35 14.10
N THR A 386 -0.26 17.63 15.15
CA THR A 386 1.03 16.93 15.17
C THR A 386 1.08 15.87 14.05
N GLU A 387 2.27 15.50 13.58
CA GLU A 387 2.41 14.46 12.54
C GLU A 387 1.72 13.15 12.94
N LYS A 388 1.87 12.75 14.22
CA LYS A 388 1.20 11.57 14.79
C LYS A 388 -0.32 11.67 14.74
N GLN A 389 -0.89 12.85 15.04
CA GLN A 389 -2.34 13.06 14.98
C GLN A 389 -2.84 13.05 13.54
N LEU A 390 -2.10 13.66 12.62
CA LEU A 390 -2.46 13.70 11.20
C LEU A 390 -2.47 12.28 10.60
N VAL A 391 -1.43 11.48 10.82
CA VAL A 391 -1.40 10.10 10.29
C VAL A 391 -2.54 9.26 10.87
N TYR A 392 -2.86 9.40 12.18
CA TYR A 392 -4.00 8.69 12.75
C TYR A 392 -5.33 9.15 12.15
N CYS A 393 -5.53 10.45 11.92
CA CYS A 393 -6.72 10.96 11.25
C CYS A 393 -6.88 10.35 9.85
N LEU A 394 -5.81 10.33 9.05
CA LEU A 394 -5.81 9.78 7.69
C LEU A 394 -6.06 8.26 7.68
N LEU A 395 -5.47 7.52 8.62
CA LEU A 395 -5.74 6.07 8.78
C LEU A 395 -7.18 5.81 9.26
N THR A 396 -7.73 6.66 10.11
CA THR A 396 -9.15 6.59 10.49
C THR A 396 -10.06 6.85 9.30
N ILE A 397 -9.75 7.82 8.43
CA ILE A 397 -10.47 8.03 7.16
C ILE A 397 -10.41 6.77 6.30
N GLN A 398 -9.26 6.10 6.23
CA GLN A 398 -9.11 4.84 5.50
C GLN A 398 -9.98 3.72 6.09
N ILE A 399 -10.06 3.57 7.41
CA ILE A 399 -10.94 2.59 8.06
C ILE A 399 -12.41 2.88 7.75
N PHE A 400 -12.84 4.14 7.87
CA PHE A 400 -14.22 4.53 7.53
C PHE A 400 -14.53 4.29 6.05
N SER A 401 -13.57 4.54 5.17
CA SER A 401 -13.71 4.19 3.75
C SER A 401 -13.89 2.69 3.55
N SER A 402 -13.12 1.84 4.25
CA SER A 402 -13.28 0.39 4.15
C SER A 402 -14.65 -0.07 4.63
N ILE A 403 -15.13 0.46 5.75
CA ILE A 403 -16.47 0.19 6.28
C ILE A 403 -17.54 0.65 5.28
N PHE A 404 -17.39 1.84 4.72
CA PHE A 404 -18.29 2.35 3.69
C PHE A 404 -18.26 1.47 2.43
N GLY A 405 -17.09 0.99 2.00
CA GLY A 405 -16.96 0.07 0.88
C GLY A 405 -17.71 -1.24 1.11
N PHE A 406 -17.63 -1.81 2.33
CA PHE A 406 -18.43 -2.96 2.72
C PHE A 406 -19.93 -2.67 2.74
N PHE A 407 -20.33 -1.53 3.32
CA PHE A 407 -21.72 -1.10 3.32
C PHE A 407 -22.27 -1.00 1.89
N VAL A 408 -21.55 -0.31 0.99
CA VAL A 408 -21.94 -0.22 -0.41
C VAL A 408 -22.06 -1.61 -0.99
N ARG A 409 -21.02 -2.46 -0.92
CA ARG A 409 -20.96 -3.82 -1.49
C ARG A 409 -22.11 -4.73 -1.07
N TYR A 410 -22.50 -4.70 0.21
CA TYR A 410 -23.55 -5.58 0.73
C TYR A 410 -24.93 -4.92 0.86
N SER A 411 -25.03 -3.62 0.55
CA SER A 411 -26.32 -2.93 0.45
C SER A 411 -26.99 -3.18 -0.90
N PRO A 412 -28.30 -2.95 -1.01
CA PRO A 412 -29.00 -2.92 -2.30
C PRO A 412 -28.38 -1.93 -3.30
N LEU A 413 -27.66 -0.90 -2.84
CA LEU A 413 -26.97 0.06 -3.71
C LEU A 413 -25.94 -0.62 -4.61
N PHE A 414 -25.24 -1.66 -4.14
CA PHE A 414 -24.29 -2.37 -5.00
C PHE A 414 -24.96 -2.96 -6.24
N ARG A 415 -26.14 -3.55 -6.07
CA ARG A 415 -26.96 -4.10 -7.16
C ARG A 415 -27.53 -3.03 -8.10
N VAL A 416 -27.40 -1.76 -7.78
CA VAL A 416 -27.79 -0.65 -8.66
C VAL A 416 -26.58 -0.19 -9.48
N PHE A 417 -25.38 -0.20 -8.88
CA PHE A 417 -24.18 0.35 -9.51
C PHE A 417 -23.25 -0.68 -10.17
N PHE A 418 -23.24 -1.94 -9.72
CA PHE A 418 -22.12 -2.86 -9.99
C PHE A 418 -22.51 -4.29 -10.38
N GLU A 419 -23.73 -4.73 -10.07
CA GLU A 419 -24.39 -6.00 -10.42
C GLU A 419 -25.68 -5.71 -11.18
#